data_AF-A0AAJ2GZ82-F1
#
_entry.id   AF-A0AAJ2GZ82-F1
#
_cell.length_a   1.000
_cell.length_b   1.000
_cell.length_c   1.000
_cell.angle_alpha   90.00
_cell.angle_beta   90.00
_cell.angle_gamma   90.00
#
_symmetry.space_group_name_H-M   'P 1'
#
loop_
_entity.id
_entity.type
_entity.pdbx_description
1 polymer ?
#
loop_
_entity_poly.entity_id
_entity_poly.type
_entity_poly.pdbx_seq_one_letter_code
_entity_poly.pdbx_strand_id
1 'polypeptide(L)'
;MLSDRGGNFGIMTAIMIPVLLGAAGLAIDYSNMALSQRQLQEATDSAALAAATALASGTVADEAAAKILAKNFVVGQMANSVGAASGSAIRNATNVDIDTSTSSTGKSYSVAVTASYSLSLTPFMNILGHSTKNITTTSSTTSGTSQTKSALSMELVLDQSGSMGEDTNTCAQYKKNGTTCKAYVIKIDALKQAAASLFDALDQADPQHTLVRTGVISYSNGLLRDPWTNKVTSVSAMDWGTTKSRDYVKTIAPTLGTDATEPMQSADDTIKKNADNTDAESVEHKKKGNSKVDRFIVLMTDGQMTGNSDTWNRDKDQSVRDKCDAAKKDGITLFTVAFMAPDKGKSLLQYCASPGGNYYEAETMEKLVDDFESIAQTATKAATLLTN
;
A
#
# COMPACT_ATOMS: atom_id res chain seq x y z
N MET A 1 -76.37 41.10 13.64
CA MET A 1 -75.31 40.54 12.78
C MET A 1 -74.45 39.52 13.53
N LEU A 2 -75.06 38.56 14.25
CA LEU A 2 -74.35 37.58 15.10
C LEU A 2 -74.87 36.13 14.92
N SER A 3 -75.56 35.84 13.81
CA SER A 3 -76.02 34.48 13.50
C SER A 3 -75.84 34.14 12.02
N ASP A 4 -74.67 34.45 11.47
CA ASP A 4 -74.32 34.01 10.12
C ASP A 4 -73.09 33.09 10.18
N ARG A 5 -73.33 31.77 10.21
CA ARG A 5 -72.27 30.75 10.22
C ARG A 5 -71.54 30.65 8.88
N GLY A 6 -72.10 31.21 7.79
CA GLY A 6 -71.40 31.32 6.50
C GLY A 6 -70.28 32.37 6.52
N GLY A 7 -70.46 33.46 7.29
CA GLY A 7 -69.45 34.52 7.44
C GLY A 7 -68.17 34.08 8.15
N ASN A 8 -68.28 33.18 9.15
CA ASN A 8 -67.11 32.68 9.88
C ASN A 8 -66.24 31.75 9.00
N PHE A 9 -66.87 30.96 8.11
CA PHE A 9 -66.14 30.15 7.13
C PHE A 9 -65.41 31.04 6.12
N GLY A 10 -66.05 32.11 5.65
CA GLY A 10 -65.42 33.09 4.75
C GLY A 10 -64.21 33.79 5.40
N ILE A 11 -64.34 34.22 6.65
CA ILE A 11 -63.25 34.88 7.40
C ILE A 11 -62.09 33.91 7.66
N MET A 12 -62.37 32.69 8.12
CA MET A 12 -61.32 31.68 8.34
C MET A 12 -60.64 31.26 7.05
N THR A 13 -61.40 31.10 5.95
CA THR A 13 -60.85 30.77 4.64
C THR A 13 -59.99 31.92 4.09
N ALA A 14 -60.43 33.17 4.26
CA ALA A 14 -59.69 34.36 3.83
C ALA A 14 -58.34 34.53 4.57
N ILE A 15 -58.24 34.07 5.82
CA ILE A 15 -56.98 34.09 6.59
C ILE A 15 -56.10 32.88 6.25
N MET A 16 -56.69 31.70 6.04
CA MET A 16 -55.95 30.46 5.76
C MET A 16 -55.33 30.42 4.36
N ILE A 17 -55.99 30.97 3.34
CA ILE A 17 -55.49 30.95 1.96
C ILE A 17 -54.09 31.61 1.84
N PRO A 18 -53.86 32.83 2.36
CA PRO A 18 -52.54 33.45 2.35
C PRO A 18 -51.47 32.64 3.09
N VAL A 19 -51.83 32.02 4.22
CA VAL A 19 -50.90 31.21 5.04
C VAL A 19 -50.48 29.94 4.31
N LEU A 20 -51.44 29.24 3.67
CA LEU A 20 -51.16 28.04 2.89
C LEU A 20 -50.34 28.33 1.63
N LEU A 21 -50.63 29.44 0.94
CA LEU A 21 -49.84 29.89 -0.21
C LEU A 21 -48.42 30.30 0.21
N GLY A 22 -48.25 30.96 1.35
CA GLY A 22 -46.94 31.27 1.92
C GLY A 22 -46.13 30.02 2.26
N ALA A 23 -46.76 29.02 2.89
CA ALA A 23 -46.13 27.75 3.21
C ALA A 23 -45.73 26.95 1.95
N ALA A 24 -46.59 26.94 0.92
CA ALA A 24 -46.27 26.31 -0.36
C ALA A 24 -45.12 27.02 -1.09
N GLY A 25 -45.07 28.35 -1.06
CA GLY A 25 -43.95 29.14 -1.60
C GLY A 25 -42.62 28.79 -0.93
N LEU A 26 -42.61 28.74 0.41
CA LEU A 26 -41.43 28.34 1.20
C LEU A 26 -40.96 26.92 0.87
N ALA A 27 -41.87 25.97 0.66
CA ALA A 27 -41.54 24.59 0.31
C ALA A 27 -40.88 24.48 -1.08
N ILE A 28 -41.36 25.25 -2.06
CA ILE A 28 -40.79 25.30 -3.42
C ILE A 28 -39.40 25.94 -3.37
N ASP A 29 -39.25 27.07 -2.67
CA ASP A 29 -37.96 27.74 -2.52
C ASP A 29 -36.93 26.87 -1.81
N TYR A 30 -37.33 26.13 -0.77
CA TYR A 30 -36.45 25.17 -0.09
C TYR A 30 -36.01 24.05 -1.03
N SER A 31 -36.94 23.49 -1.82
CA SER A 31 -36.64 22.42 -2.77
C SER A 31 -35.67 22.89 -3.86
N ASN A 32 -35.88 24.10 -4.39
CA ASN A 32 -34.99 24.72 -5.37
C ASN A 32 -33.61 25.01 -4.79
N MET A 33 -33.54 25.47 -3.54
CA MET A 33 -32.27 25.70 -2.84
C MET A 33 -31.51 24.39 -2.60
N ALA A 34 -32.20 23.34 -2.17
CA ALA A 34 -31.58 22.03 -1.95
C ALA A 34 -31.05 21.42 -3.26
N LEU A 35 -31.81 21.54 -4.35
CA LEU A 35 -31.37 21.09 -5.68
C LEU A 35 -30.14 21.88 -6.16
N SER A 36 -30.20 23.21 -6.02
CA SER A 36 -29.12 24.14 -6.37
C SER A 36 -27.82 23.83 -5.62
N GLN A 37 -27.91 23.54 -4.32
CA GLN A 37 -26.76 23.19 -3.50
C GLN A 37 -26.11 21.88 -3.95
N ARG A 38 -26.90 20.86 -4.28
CA ARG A 38 -26.39 19.57 -4.76
C ARG A 38 -25.68 19.70 -6.11
N GLN A 39 -26.29 20.43 -7.05
CA GLN A 39 -25.69 20.67 -8.37
C GLN A 39 -24.37 21.44 -8.26
N LEU A 40 -24.33 22.46 -7.39
CA LEU A 40 -23.11 23.23 -7.16
C LEU A 40 -22.01 22.36 -6.54
N GLN A 41 -22.36 21.46 -5.62
CA GLN A 41 -21.40 20.53 -5.01
C GLN A 41 -20.83 19.52 -6.03
N GLU A 42 -21.66 18.94 -6.88
CA GLU A 42 -21.22 18.04 -7.95
C GLU A 42 -20.30 18.76 -8.96
N ALA A 43 -20.63 20.01 -9.30
CA ALA A 43 -19.81 20.84 -10.15
C ALA A 43 -18.46 21.19 -9.50
N THR A 44 -18.41 21.46 -8.19
CA THR A 44 -17.14 21.75 -7.49
C THR A 44 -16.28 20.50 -7.28
N ASP A 45 -16.86 19.33 -7.01
CA ASP A 45 -16.13 18.07 -6.87
C ASP A 45 -15.44 17.67 -8.18
N SER A 46 -16.19 17.73 -9.28
CA SER A 46 -15.66 17.41 -10.62
C SER A 46 -14.62 18.42 -11.09
N ALA A 47 -14.81 19.72 -10.78
CA ALA A 47 -13.83 20.76 -11.09
C ALA A 47 -12.54 20.62 -10.28
N ALA A 48 -12.64 20.28 -8.99
CA ALA A 48 -11.47 20.03 -8.14
C ALA A 48 -10.66 18.85 -8.68
N LEU A 49 -11.32 17.74 -8.99
CA LEU A 49 -10.68 16.55 -9.55
C LEU A 49 -10.04 16.82 -10.92
N ALA A 50 -10.74 17.52 -11.82
CA ALA A 50 -10.23 17.86 -13.15
C ALA A 50 -8.98 18.77 -13.08
N ALA A 51 -8.97 19.76 -12.19
CA ALA A 51 -7.81 20.62 -12.01
C ALA A 51 -6.63 19.88 -11.35
N ALA A 52 -6.91 19.02 -10.36
CA ALA A 52 -5.89 18.25 -9.67
C ALA A 52 -5.23 17.20 -10.61
N THR A 53 -6.01 16.55 -11.47
CA THR A 53 -5.50 15.60 -12.49
C THR A 53 -4.76 16.31 -13.62
N ALA A 54 -5.24 17.47 -14.08
CA ALA A 54 -4.54 18.26 -15.11
C ALA A 54 -3.17 18.77 -14.63
N LEU A 55 -3.07 19.17 -13.35
CA LEU A 55 -1.81 19.55 -12.71
C LEU A 55 -0.85 18.36 -12.57
N ALA A 56 -1.36 17.21 -12.13
CA ALA A 56 -0.55 16.00 -11.93
C ALA A 56 -0.04 15.39 -13.24
N SER A 57 -0.85 15.41 -14.30
CA SER A 57 -0.48 14.89 -15.63
C SER A 57 0.39 15.84 -16.45
N GLY A 58 0.63 17.07 -15.98
CA GLY A 58 1.36 18.10 -16.74
C GLY A 58 0.59 18.66 -17.94
N THR A 59 -0.72 18.41 -18.02
CA THR A 59 -1.59 18.91 -19.11
C THR A 59 -1.75 20.44 -19.06
N VAL A 60 -1.66 21.03 -17.86
CA VAL A 60 -1.62 22.50 -17.66
C VAL A 60 -0.24 22.93 -17.21
N ALA A 61 0.22 24.08 -17.71
CA ALA A 61 1.58 24.56 -17.49
C ALA A 61 1.82 25.12 -16.07
N ASP A 62 0.80 25.69 -15.44
CA ASP A 62 0.90 26.34 -14.14
C ASP A 62 -0.41 26.29 -13.33
N GLU A 63 -0.33 26.69 -12.06
CA GLU A 63 -1.49 26.79 -11.16
C GLU A 63 -2.53 27.79 -11.68
N ALA A 64 -2.11 28.85 -12.38
CA ALA A 64 -3.03 29.84 -12.94
C ALA A 64 -3.94 29.22 -14.01
N ALA A 65 -3.38 28.40 -14.91
CA ALA A 65 -4.11 27.64 -15.90
C ALA A 65 -5.04 26.59 -15.24
N ALA A 66 -4.59 25.94 -14.16
CA ALA A 66 -5.43 25.02 -13.39
C ALA A 66 -6.63 25.72 -12.72
N LYS A 67 -6.44 26.93 -12.18
CA LYS A 67 -7.53 27.76 -11.62
C LYS A 67 -8.53 28.14 -12.71
N ILE A 68 -8.06 28.50 -13.91
CA ILE A 68 -8.92 28.82 -15.06
C ILE A 68 -9.70 27.58 -15.48
N LEU A 69 -9.06 26.41 -15.54
CA LEU A 69 -9.69 25.14 -15.90
C LEU A 69 -10.81 24.77 -14.90
N ALA A 70 -10.53 24.80 -13.60
CA ALA A 70 -11.52 24.54 -12.55
C ALA A 70 -12.72 25.49 -12.67
N LYS A 71 -12.48 26.80 -12.83
CA LYS A 71 -13.55 27.80 -13.01
C LYS A 71 -14.39 27.53 -14.26
N ASN A 72 -13.77 27.15 -15.37
CA ASN A 72 -14.48 26.81 -16.60
C ASN A 72 -15.28 25.51 -16.44
N PHE A 73 -14.77 24.55 -15.68
CA PHE A 73 -15.45 23.28 -15.41
C PHE A 73 -16.73 23.50 -14.58
N VAL A 74 -16.66 24.29 -13.49
CA VAL A 74 -17.84 24.67 -12.70
C VAL A 74 -18.88 25.36 -13.57
N VAL A 75 -18.48 26.33 -14.39
CA VAL A 75 -19.40 27.04 -15.28
C VAL A 75 -19.98 26.13 -16.37
N GLY A 76 -19.17 25.21 -16.91
CA GLY A 76 -19.60 24.25 -17.91
C GLY A 76 -20.65 23.27 -17.39
N GLN A 77 -20.45 22.73 -16.18
CA GLN A 77 -21.43 21.86 -15.51
C GLN A 77 -22.72 22.61 -15.17
N MET A 78 -22.59 23.87 -14.78
CA MET A 78 -23.72 24.72 -14.43
C MET A 78 -24.43 25.35 -15.64
N ALA A 79 -23.86 25.27 -16.85
CA ALA A 79 -24.35 25.98 -18.05
C ALA A 79 -25.79 25.62 -18.44
N ASN A 80 -26.23 24.40 -18.12
CA ASN A 80 -27.62 23.96 -18.35
C ASN A 80 -28.58 24.36 -17.23
N SER A 81 -28.06 24.69 -16.05
CA SER A 81 -28.85 25.01 -14.85
C SER A 81 -28.95 26.51 -14.56
N VAL A 82 -28.09 27.35 -15.16
CA VAL A 82 -28.09 28.80 -14.97
C VAL A 82 -27.96 29.56 -16.29
N GLY A 83 -28.61 30.72 -16.40
CA GLY A 83 -28.50 31.58 -17.58
C GLY A 83 -27.08 32.14 -17.80
N ALA A 84 -26.77 32.55 -19.03
CA ALA A 84 -25.42 32.99 -19.43
C ALA A 84 -24.85 34.14 -18.56
N ALA A 85 -25.71 35.07 -18.09
CA ALA A 85 -25.31 36.17 -17.19
C ALA A 85 -24.91 35.68 -15.78
N SER A 86 -25.56 34.63 -15.28
CA SER A 86 -25.23 33.99 -14.00
C SER A 86 -23.94 33.18 -14.10
N GLY A 87 -23.60 32.64 -15.28
CA GLY A 87 -22.34 31.94 -15.52
C GLY A 87 -21.10 32.81 -15.29
N SER A 88 -21.13 34.08 -15.70
CA SER A 88 -20.04 35.03 -15.41
C SER A 88 -19.94 35.41 -13.93
N ALA A 89 -21.07 35.53 -13.24
CA ALA A 89 -21.10 35.83 -11.81
C ALA A 89 -20.56 34.65 -10.98
N ILE A 90 -20.95 33.41 -11.33
CA ILE A 90 -20.42 32.18 -10.73
C ILE A 90 -18.92 32.07 -10.95
N ARG A 91 -18.42 32.36 -12.17
CA ARG A 91 -16.98 32.33 -12.46
C ARG A 91 -16.17 33.29 -11.57
N ASN A 92 -16.70 34.50 -11.36
CA ASN A 92 -16.03 35.53 -10.55
C ASN A 92 -16.13 35.22 -9.05
N ALA A 93 -17.23 34.64 -8.60
CA ALA A 93 -17.47 34.25 -7.22
C ALA A 93 -16.90 32.87 -6.84
N THR A 94 -16.37 32.12 -7.82
CA THR A 94 -15.65 30.87 -7.59
C THR A 94 -14.19 31.15 -7.23
N ASN A 95 -13.82 30.79 -6.00
CA ASN A 95 -12.44 30.78 -5.53
C ASN A 95 -11.85 29.38 -5.71
N VAL A 96 -10.62 29.32 -6.23
CA VAL A 96 -9.88 28.07 -6.39
C VAL A 96 -8.56 28.25 -5.66
N ASP A 97 -8.42 27.55 -4.54
CA ASP A 97 -7.19 27.50 -3.77
C ASP A 97 -6.41 26.25 -4.15
N ILE A 98 -5.11 26.44 -4.39
CA ILE A 98 -4.21 25.36 -4.79
C ILE A 98 -3.03 25.43 -3.85
N ASP A 99 -2.89 24.41 -3.02
CA ASP A 99 -1.70 24.23 -2.18
C ASP A 99 -0.77 23.25 -2.89
N THR A 100 0.36 23.79 -3.35
CA THR A 100 1.41 23.02 -4.00
C THR A 100 2.51 22.73 -3.00
N SER A 101 2.57 21.48 -2.55
CA SER A 101 3.70 21.02 -1.75
C SER A 101 4.76 20.42 -2.68
N THR A 102 5.87 21.16 -2.81
CA THR A 102 7.08 20.71 -3.51
C THR A 102 7.98 19.96 -2.53
N SER A 103 8.18 18.66 -2.74
CA SER A 103 9.26 17.91 -2.10
C SER A 103 10.39 17.67 -3.10
N SER A 104 11.53 17.16 -2.62
CA SER A 104 12.67 16.76 -3.47
C SER A 104 12.36 15.61 -4.44
N THR A 105 11.18 14.98 -4.34
CA THR A 105 10.82 13.74 -5.06
C THR A 105 9.49 13.81 -5.84
N GLY A 106 8.83 14.98 -5.88
CA GLY A 106 7.62 15.19 -6.68
C GLY A 106 6.83 16.44 -6.25
N LYS A 107 5.82 16.79 -7.04
CA LYS A 107 4.85 17.86 -6.70
C LYS A 107 3.52 17.22 -6.32
N SER A 108 2.97 17.62 -5.18
CA SER A 108 1.58 17.29 -4.82
C SER A 108 0.73 18.54 -4.86
N TYR A 109 -0.50 18.39 -5.36
CA TYR A 109 -1.43 19.49 -5.56
C TYR A 109 -2.72 19.19 -4.78
N SER A 110 -2.96 19.96 -3.73
CA SER A 110 -4.26 19.98 -3.07
C SER A 110 -5.09 21.10 -3.69
N VAL A 111 -6.19 20.76 -4.35
CA VAL A 111 -7.07 21.72 -5.00
C VAL A 111 -8.37 21.82 -4.24
N ALA A 112 -8.67 23.00 -3.71
CA ALA A 112 -9.95 23.33 -3.08
C ALA A 112 -10.72 24.31 -3.97
N VAL A 113 -11.89 23.91 -4.44
CA VAL A 113 -12.80 24.74 -5.24
C VAL A 113 -13.97 25.15 -4.36
N THR A 114 -14.13 26.47 -4.18
CA THR A 114 -15.28 27.07 -3.50
C THR A 114 -16.07 27.89 -4.51
N ALA A 115 -17.31 27.49 -4.79
CA ALA A 115 -18.21 28.22 -5.66
C ALA A 115 -19.33 28.87 -4.84
N SER A 116 -19.75 30.06 -5.23
CA SER A 116 -20.91 30.73 -4.63
C SER A 116 -21.75 31.43 -5.68
N TYR A 117 -23.08 31.40 -5.50
CA TYR A 117 -23.99 32.21 -6.32
C TYR A 117 -25.27 32.59 -5.59
N SER A 118 -25.86 33.71 -6.01
CA SER A 118 -27.11 34.22 -5.47
C SER A 118 -28.29 33.57 -6.20
N LEU A 119 -29.05 32.72 -5.50
CA LEU A 119 -30.30 32.18 -6.01
C LEU A 119 -31.41 33.23 -5.84
N SER A 120 -32.13 33.52 -6.93
CA SER A 120 -33.33 34.35 -6.88
C SER A 120 -34.49 33.52 -6.33
N LEU A 121 -35.13 33.99 -5.27
CA LEU A 121 -36.27 33.31 -4.65
C LEU A 121 -37.57 33.62 -5.40
N THR A 122 -38.62 32.84 -5.16
CA THR A 122 -39.93 33.10 -5.77
C THR A 122 -40.51 34.46 -5.33
N PRO A 123 -41.41 35.06 -6.14
CA PRO A 123 -42.10 36.30 -5.77
C PRO A 123 -42.82 36.27 -4.41
N PHE A 124 -43.15 35.09 -3.89
CA PHE A 124 -43.75 34.94 -2.56
C PHE A 124 -42.77 35.29 -1.43
N MET A 125 -41.48 35.03 -1.59
CA MET A 125 -40.44 35.41 -0.62
C MET A 125 -40.08 36.90 -0.68
N ASN A 126 -40.29 37.55 -1.83
CA ASN A 126 -40.16 39.01 -1.97
C ASN A 126 -41.15 39.76 -1.05
N ILE A 127 -42.36 39.20 -0.86
CA ILE A 127 -43.38 39.76 0.06
C ILE A 127 -42.90 39.68 1.51
N LEU A 128 -42.07 38.67 1.85
CA LEU A 128 -41.45 38.49 3.17
C LEU A 128 -40.10 39.21 3.31
N GLY A 129 -39.72 40.06 2.34
CA GLY A 129 -38.49 40.87 2.40
C GLY A 129 -37.20 40.13 2.04
N HIS A 130 -37.29 38.90 1.53
CA HIS A 130 -36.13 38.10 1.11
C HIS A 130 -36.16 37.87 -0.41
N SER A 131 -35.37 38.63 -1.16
CA SER A 131 -35.34 38.55 -2.62
C SER A 131 -34.25 37.65 -3.20
N THR A 132 -33.16 37.44 -2.46
CA THR A 132 -32.06 36.57 -2.87
C THR A 132 -31.48 35.82 -1.68
N LYS A 133 -30.95 34.62 -1.93
CA LYS A 133 -30.17 33.86 -0.95
C LYS A 133 -28.87 33.38 -1.57
N ASN A 134 -27.74 33.65 -0.89
CA ASN A 134 -26.43 33.17 -1.32
C ASN A 134 -26.24 31.72 -0.91
N ILE A 135 -25.88 30.86 -1.86
CA ILE A 135 -25.51 29.47 -1.65
C ILE A 135 -23.99 29.38 -1.90
N THR A 136 -23.27 28.78 -0.96
CA THR A 136 -21.82 28.55 -1.04
C THR A 136 -21.54 27.06 -0.81
N THR A 137 -20.72 26.45 -1.67
CA THR A 137 -20.22 25.09 -1.49
C THR A 137 -18.70 25.06 -1.63
N THR A 138 -18.04 24.21 -0.86
CA THR A 138 -16.59 23.98 -0.89
C THR A 138 -16.33 22.49 -1.07
N SER A 139 -15.50 22.16 -2.07
CA SER A 139 -15.03 20.81 -2.36
C SER A 139 -13.52 20.80 -2.42
N SER A 140 -12.88 19.77 -1.87
CA SER A 140 -11.42 19.60 -1.92
C SER A 140 -11.04 18.22 -2.44
N THR A 141 -10.04 18.19 -3.31
CA THR A 141 -9.46 16.95 -3.85
C THR A 141 -7.95 17.09 -3.89
N THR A 142 -7.24 15.99 -3.62
CA THR A 142 -5.78 15.95 -3.68
C THR A 142 -5.36 15.04 -4.83
N SER A 143 -4.46 15.52 -5.68
CA SER A 143 -3.85 14.74 -6.77
C SER A 143 -2.36 15.07 -6.83
N GLY A 144 -1.54 14.07 -7.07
CA GLY A 144 -0.12 14.27 -7.25
C GLY A 144 0.62 12.95 -7.43
N THR A 145 1.67 13.00 -8.24
CA THR A 145 2.70 11.96 -8.25
C THR A 145 3.51 12.09 -6.97
N SER A 146 2.94 11.65 -5.86
CA SER A 146 3.76 11.32 -4.70
C SER A 146 4.47 10.02 -5.05
N GLN A 147 5.63 10.11 -5.71
CA GLN A 147 6.59 9.00 -5.65
C GLN A 147 7.06 8.88 -4.19
N THR A 148 6.18 8.38 -3.34
CA THR A 148 6.58 7.57 -2.22
C THR A 148 7.12 6.30 -2.86
N LYS A 149 8.37 6.39 -3.33
CA LYS A 149 9.18 5.21 -3.59
C LYS A 149 9.17 4.47 -2.26
N SER A 150 8.31 3.46 -2.13
CA SER A 150 8.24 2.70 -0.89
C SER A 150 9.49 1.84 -0.92
N ALA A 151 10.52 2.27 -0.20
CA ALA A 151 11.75 1.51 -0.10
C ALA A 151 11.47 0.22 0.67
N LEU A 152 12.38 -0.75 0.62
CA LEU A 152 12.22 -1.99 1.35
C LEU A 152 13.51 -2.46 2.00
N SER A 153 13.35 -3.07 3.17
CA SER A 153 14.37 -3.87 3.85
C SER A 153 13.91 -5.33 3.82
N MET A 154 14.73 -6.22 3.26
CA MET A 154 14.42 -7.65 3.17
C MET A 154 15.51 -8.48 3.84
N GLU A 155 15.12 -9.28 4.84
CA GLU A 155 16.00 -10.24 5.50
C GLU A 155 15.61 -11.66 5.07
N LEU A 156 16.54 -12.40 4.48
CA LEU A 156 16.32 -13.80 4.12
C LEU A 156 16.76 -14.70 5.27
N VAL A 157 15.88 -15.57 5.76
CA VAL A 157 16.15 -16.57 6.79
C VAL A 157 16.16 -17.95 6.14
N LEU A 158 17.36 -18.44 5.85
CA LEU A 158 17.62 -19.56 4.96
C LEU A 158 18.08 -20.81 5.71
N ASP A 159 17.37 -21.90 5.53
CA ASP A 159 17.74 -23.19 6.08
C ASP A 159 18.98 -23.75 5.37
N GLN A 160 19.97 -24.16 6.15
CA GLN A 160 21.14 -24.93 5.72
C GLN A 160 21.34 -26.16 6.62
N SER A 161 20.25 -26.75 7.09
CA SER A 161 20.23 -27.99 7.84
C SER A 161 20.67 -29.19 7.00
N GLY A 162 20.76 -30.37 7.62
CA GLY A 162 21.30 -31.57 6.99
C GLY A 162 20.42 -32.05 5.84
N SER A 163 19.10 -31.89 5.95
CA SER A 163 18.13 -32.22 4.90
C SER A 163 18.35 -31.40 3.63
N MET A 164 18.86 -30.16 3.75
CA MET A 164 19.21 -29.33 2.58
C MET A 164 20.37 -29.91 1.75
N GLY A 165 21.10 -30.90 2.27
CA GLY A 165 22.10 -31.66 1.54
C GLY A 165 21.54 -32.81 0.69
N GLU A 166 20.23 -33.08 0.76
CA GLU A 166 19.59 -34.15 0.00
C GLU A 166 19.36 -33.79 -1.47
N ASP A 167 19.22 -34.83 -2.30
CA ASP A 167 18.93 -34.70 -3.72
C ASP A 167 17.51 -34.16 -3.96
N THR A 168 17.39 -33.25 -4.92
CA THR A 168 16.10 -32.86 -5.52
C THR A 168 15.70 -33.86 -6.62
N ASN A 169 14.53 -33.64 -7.24
CA ASN A 169 14.13 -34.37 -8.44
C ASN A 169 14.77 -33.84 -9.74
N THR A 170 15.53 -32.73 -9.68
CA THR A 170 16.16 -32.10 -10.85
C THR A 170 17.51 -32.75 -11.14
N CYS A 171 17.70 -33.24 -12.37
CA CYS A 171 18.94 -33.90 -12.76
C CYS A 171 20.03 -32.88 -13.14
N ALA A 172 21.16 -32.89 -12.43
CA ALA A 172 22.32 -32.05 -12.73
C ALA A 172 23.18 -32.63 -13.85
N GLN A 173 23.31 -33.97 -13.92
CA GLN A 173 24.13 -34.65 -14.92
C GLN A 173 23.43 -35.92 -15.41
N TYR A 174 23.26 -36.05 -16.73
CA TYR A 174 22.78 -37.28 -17.35
C TYR A 174 23.94 -38.24 -17.65
N LYS A 175 23.66 -39.55 -17.59
CA LYS A 175 24.58 -40.57 -18.12
C LYS A 175 24.67 -40.44 -19.64
N LYS A 176 25.65 -41.12 -20.26
CA LYS A 176 25.85 -41.13 -21.73
C LYS A 176 24.62 -41.54 -22.55
N ASN A 177 23.63 -42.20 -21.92
CA ASN A 177 22.37 -42.58 -22.55
C ASN A 177 21.33 -41.44 -22.62
N GLY A 178 21.62 -40.26 -22.06
CA GLY A 178 20.78 -39.06 -22.11
C GLY A 178 19.47 -39.13 -21.31
N THR A 179 19.17 -40.25 -20.64
CA THR A 179 17.86 -40.52 -20.03
C THR A 179 17.94 -40.92 -18.57
N THR A 180 19.06 -41.49 -18.12
CA THR A 180 19.25 -41.85 -16.71
C THR A 180 20.05 -40.77 -16.01
N CYS A 181 19.51 -40.24 -14.91
CA CYS A 181 20.25 -39.28 -14.11
C CYS A 181 21.47 -39.94 -13.44
N LYS A 182 22.60 -39.24 -13.47
CA LYS A 182 23.87 -39.63 -12.84
C LYS A 182 24.06 -38.92 -11.51
N ALA A 183 23.69 -37.66 -11.43
CA ALA A 183 23.78 -36.83 -10.24
C ALA A 183 22.62 -35.83 -10.25
N TYR A 184 21.94 -35.68 -9.11
CA TYR A 184 20.88 -34.70 -8.93
C TYR A 184 21.44 -33.40 -8.37
N VAL A 185 20.69 -32.32 -8.55
CA VAL A 185 20.95 -31.06 -7.85
C VAL A 185 20.55 -31.26 -6.38
N ILE A 186 21.41 -30.86 -5.44
CA ILE A 186 21.06 -30.90 -4.01
C ILE A 186 20.22 -29.68 -3.63
N LYS A 187 19.38 -29.81 -2.60
CA LYS A 187 18.41 -28.76 -2.22
C LYS A 187 19.06 -27.40 -1.93
N ILE A 188 20.23 -27.38 -1.29
CA ILE A 188 20.97 -26.13 -0.99
C ILE A 188 21.43 -25.42 -2.28
N ASP A 189 21.76 -26.14 -3.35
CA ASP A 189 22.18 -25.56 -4.62
C ASP A 189 20.97 -25.03 -5.41
N ALA A 190 19.81 -25.67 -5.28
CA ALA A 190 18.54 -25.14 -5.75
C ALA A 190 18.18 -23.82 -5.03
N LEU A 191 18.35 -23.78 -3.70
CA LEU A 191 18.15 -22.57 -2.90
C LEU A 191 19.06 -21.42 -3.34
N LYS A 192 20.35 -21.69 -3.54
CA LYS A 192 21.31 -20.67 -4.00
C LYS A 192 20.88 -20.04 -5.33
N GLN A 193 20.33 -20.84 -6.24
CA GLN A 193 19.83 -20.37 -7.52
C GLN A 193 18.52 -19.56 -7.38
N ALA A 194 17.60 -20.02 -6.53
CA ALA A 194 16.37 -19.29 -6.24
C ALA A 194 16.64 -17.92 -5.59
N ALA A 195 17.54 -17.88 -4.60
CA ALA A 195 17.98 -16.64 -3.98
C ALA A 195 18.66 -15.71 -5.00
N ALA A 196 19.47 -16.24 -5.92
CA ALA A 196 20.07 -15.46 -6.99
C ALA A 196 19.00 -14.82 -7.90
N SER A 197 17.94 -15.55 -8.26
CA SER A 197 16.82 -15.02 -9.04
C SER A 197 16.05 -13.91 -8.31
N LEU A 198 15.79 -14.08 -7.00
CA LEU A 198 15.22 -13.02 -6.16
C LEU A 198 16.10 -11.77 -6.19
N PHE A 199 17.41 -11.93 -6.02
CA PHE A 199 18.33 -10.79 -6.05
C PHE A 199 18.38 -10.11 -7.42
N ASP A 200 18.34 -10.87 -8.52
CA ASP A 200 18.30 -10.32 -9.88
C ASP A 200 17.03 -9.47 -10.10
N ALA A 201 15.88 -9.95 -9.62
CA ALA A 201 14.62 -9.20 -9.68
C ALA A 201 14.65 -7.92 -8.82
N LEU A 202 15.27 -7.97 -7.64
CA LEU A 202 15.47 -6.78 -6.80
C LEU A 202 16.44 -5.77 -7.46
N ASP A 203 17.54 -6.23 -8.04
CA ASP A 203 18.51 -5.39 -8.75
C ASP A 203 17.89 -4.74 -9.99
N GLN A 204 16.99 -5.46 -10.69
CA GLN A 204 16.23 -4.92 -11.81
C GLN A 204 15.25 -3.82 -11.36
N ALA A 205 14.63 -3.98 -10.19
CA ALA A 205 13.70 -3.00 -9.63
C ALA A 205 14.39 -1.76 -9.04
N ASP A 206 15.62 -1.89 -8.53
CA ASP A 206 16.42 -0.79 -7.98
C ASP A 206 17.87 -0.82 -8.51
N PRO A 207 18.10 -0.46 -9.80
CA PRO A 207 19.43 -0.50 -10.40
C PRO A 207 20.42 0.49 -9.79
N GLN A 208 19.95 1.46 -9.03
CA GLN A 208 20.78 2.46 -8.34
C GLN A 208 21.06 2.07 -6.87
N HIS A 209 20.47 0.98 -6.38
CA HIS A 209 20.62 0.50 -5.00
C HIS A 209 20.35 1.58 -3.94
N THR A 210 19.25 2.32 -4.13
CA THR A 210 18.82 3.42 -3.23
C THR A 210 17.52 3.16 -2.49
N LEU A 211 16.82 2.08 -2.84
CA LEU A 211 15.50 1.71 -2.32
C LEU A 211 15.53 0.35 -1.63
N VAL A 212 16.40 -0.56 -2.05
CA VAL A 212 16.44 -1.92 -1.52
C VAL A 212 17.65 -2.10 -0.62
N ARG A 213 17.40 -2.54 0.62
CA ARG A 213 18.43 -3.11 1.49
C ARG A 213 18.14 -4.58 1.72
N THR A 214 19.18 -5.41 1.64
CA THR A 214 19.05 -6.85 1.88
C THR A 214 20.03 -7.36 2.93
N GLY A 215 19.59 -8.36 3.67
CA GLY A 215 20.36 -9.13 4.64
C GLY A 215 20.05 -10.60 4.50
N VAL A 216 20.95 -11.45 4.97
CA VAL A 216 20.75 -12.90 4.94
C VAL A 216 21.23 -13.50 6.26
N ILE A 217 20.36 -14.28 6.89
CA ILE A 217 20.67 -15.16 8.00
C ILE A 217 20.50 -16.59 7.50
N SER A 218 21.56 -17.41 7.60
CA SER A 218 21.41 -18.86 7.43
C SER A 218 21.39 -19.56 8.78
N TYR A 219 20.80 -20.75 8.84
CA TYR A 219 20.66 -21.48 10.08
C TYR A 219 20.66 -22.99 9.93
N SER A 220 21.02 -23.68 11.01
CA SER A 220 20.75 -25.09 11.18
C SER A 220 20.09 -25.29 12.54
N ASN A 221 20.79 -25.71 13.59
CA ASN A 221 20.28 -25.64 14.96
C ASN A 221 20.60 -24.28 15.61
N GLY A 222 19.89 -23.24 15.15
CA GLY A 222 20.15 -21.85 15.52
C GLY A 222 21.18 -21.16 14.61
N LEU A 223 21.77 -20.06 15.09
CA LEU A 223 22.81 -19.34 14.37
C LEU A 223 24.14 -20.10 14.43
N LEU A 224 24.86 -20.19 13.31
CA LEU A 224 26.20 -20.77 13.31
C LEU A 224 27.20 -19.80 13.92
N ARG A 225 28.13 -20.37 14.68
CA ARG A 225 29.16 -19.63 15.40
C ARG A 225 30.52 -20.26 15.16
N ASP A 226 31.53 -19.42 15.10
CA ASP A 226 32.92 -19.88 15.09
C ASP A 226 33.21 -20.63 16.41
N PRO A 227 33.73 -21.87 16.36
CA PRO A 227 33.92 -22.70 17.57
C PRO A 227 34.88 -22.12 18.61
N TRP A 228 35.79 -21.22 18.20
CA TRP A 228 36.84 -20.70 19.07
C TRP A 228 36.51 -19.32 19.63
N THR A 229 35.82 -18.49 18.85
CA THR A 229 35.52 -17.10 19.19
C THR A 229 34.07 -16.88 19.60
N ASN A 230 33.20 -17.88 19.42
CA ASN A 230 31.74 -17.80 19.63
C ASN A 230 31.06 -16.70 18.80
N LYS A 231 31.76 -16.15 17.82
CA LYS A 231 31.27 -15.10 16.93
C LYS A 231 30.27 -15.71 15.95
N VAL A 232 29.12 -15.08 15.78
CA VAL A 232 28.14 -15.48 14.77
C VAL A 232 28.74 -15.33 13.37
N THR A 233 28.70 -16.42 12.60
CA THR A 233 29.19 -16.48 11.21
C THR A 233 28.05 -16.67 10.21
N SER A 234 26.84 -17.00 10.68
CA SER A 234 25.71 -17.28 9.80
C SER A 234 24.87 -16.06 9.40
N VAL A 235 25.47 -14.87 9.35
CA VAL A 235 24.76 -13.60 9.10
C VAL A 235 25.54 -12.71 8.14
N SER A 236 24.88 -12.25 7.09
CA SER A 236 25.25 -11.10 6.27
C SER A 236 24.44 -9.90 6.73
N ALA A 237 25.13 -8.87 7.21
CA ALA A 237 24.48 -7.64 7.67
C ALA A 237 23.72 -6.94 6.53
N MET A 238 22.63 -6.24 6.90
CA MET A 238 21.84 -5.41 6.01
C MET A 238 22.71 -4.40 5.25
N ASP A 239 22.65 -4.45 3.92
CA ASP A 239 23.38 -3.53 3.05
C ASP A 239 22.56 -3.08 1.85
N TRP A 240 22.97 -1.98 1.21
CA TRP A 240 22.34 -1.48 0.01
C TRP A 240 22.55 -2.42 -1.18
N GLY A 241 21.46 -2.76 -1.87
CA GLY A 241 21.46 -3.73 -2.97
C GLY A 241 21.59 -5.17 -2.47
N THR A 242 22.06 -6.05 -3.36
CA THR A 242 22.05 -7.51 -3.12
C THR A 242 23.45 -8.13 -3.05
N THR A 243 24.52 -7.39 -3.36
CA THR A 243 25.87 -7.94 -3.55
C THR A 243 26.39 -8.75 -2.35
N LYS A 244 26.34 -8.18 -1.13
CA LYS A 244 26.84 -8.88 0.08
C LYS A 244 26.01 -10.11 0.42
N SER A 245 24.69 -9.97 0.37
CA SER A 245 23.72 -11.06 0.56
C SER A 245 23.96 -12.20 -0.44
N ARG A 246 24.17 -11.87 -1.71
CA ARG A 246 24.45 -12.81 -2.79
C ARG A 246 25.77 -13.54 -2.58
N ASP A 247 26.82 -12.82 -2.21
CA ASP A 247 28.13 -13.43 -1.94
C ASP A 247 28.10 -14.34 -0.73
N TYR A 248 27.35 -13.96 0.31
CA TYR A 248 27.12 -14.79 1.47
C TYR A 248 26.36 -16.08 1.12
N VAL A 249 25.25 -15.98 0.40
CA VAL A 249 24.43 -17.15 -0.01
C VAL A 249 25.26 -18.19 -0.77
N LYS A 250 26.23 -17.79 -1.59
CA LYS A 250 27.12 -18.75 -2.29
C LYS A 250 27.91 -19.65 -1.33
N THR A 251 28.21 -19.15 -0.12
CA THR A 251 29.06 -19.84 0.87
C THR A 251 28.30 -20.82 1.77
N ILE A 252 26.96 -20.77 1.80
CA ILE A 252 26.17 -21.65 2.67
C ILE A 252 26.36 -23.12 2.30
N ALA A 253 26.36 -23.97 3.31
CA ALA A 253 26.58 -25.41 3.17
C ALA A 253 25.74 -26.16 4.20
N PRO A 254 25.25 -27.36 3.88
CA PRO A 254 24.40 -28.12 4.76
C PRO A 254 25.17 -28.53 6.03
N THR A 255 24.53 -28.36 7.18
CA THR A 255 25.06 -28.66 8.52
C THR A 255 23.99 -29.34 9.37
N LEU A 256 24.34 -30.04 10.43
CA LEU A 256 23.36 -30.86 11.17
C LEU A 256 22.34 -30.01 11.95
N GLY A 257 21.09 -30.49 11.96
CA GLY A 257 19.99 -29.99 12.78
C GLY A 257 19.18 -28.85 12.18
N THR A 258 17.95 -28.66 12.69
CA THR A 258 17.01 -27.65 12.17
C THR A 258 16.24 -26.99 13.32
N ASP A 259 16.51 -25.71 13.55
CA ASP A 259 15.85 -24.83 14.53
C ASP A 259 15.97 -23.37 14.08
N ALA A 260 14.85 -22.82 13.61
CA ALA A 260 14.76 -21.44 13.14
C ALA A 260 14.50 -20.41 14.27
N THR A 261 14.45 -20.82 15.55
CA THR A 261 14.00 -19.95 16.65
C THR A 261 14.90 -18.74 16.84
N GLU A 262 16.21 -18.95 17.03
CA GLU A 262 17.19 -17.87 17.19
C GLU A 262 17.35 -17.03 15.90
N PRO A 263 17.46 -17.63 14.69
CA PRO A 263 17.48 -16.91 13.42
C PRO A 263 16.28 -15.98 13.20
N MET A 264 15.06 -16.46 13.48
CA MET A 264 13.85 -15.65 13.31
C MET A 264 13.82 -14.46 14.28
N GLN A 265 14.25 -14.67 15.53
CA GLN A 265 14.40 -13.57 16.48
C GLN A 265 15.44 -12.55 16.00
N SER A 266 16.58 -13.03 15.49
CA SER A 266 17.64 -12.16 14.97
C SER A 266 17.18 -11.37 13.74
N ALA A 267 16.41 -11.98 12.85
CA ALA A 267 15.84 -11.32 11.68
C ALA A 267 14.90 -10.19 12.10
N ASP A 268 13.96 -10.50 13.01
CA ASP A 268 13.04 -9.53 13.59
C ASP A 268 13.80 -8.37 14.25
N ASP A 269 14.73 -8.65 15.16
CA ASP A 269 15.51 -7.62 15.85
C ASP A 269 16.34 -6.73 14.91
N THR A 270 16.77 -7.26 13.77
CA THR A 270 17.57 -6.53 12.78
C THR A 270 16.74 -5.50 12.03
N ILE A 271 15.49 -5.82 11.68
CA ILE A 271 14.68 -5.00 10.76
C ILE A 271 13.39 -4.44 11.37
N LYS A 272 13.05 -4.79 12.62
CA LYS A 272 11.82 -4.35 13.28
C LYS A 272 11.68 -2.82 13.27
N LYS A 273 10.43 -2.39 13.10
CA LYS A 273 10.09 -0.98 13.05
C LYS A 273 9.78 -0.48 14.46
N ASN A 274 10.27 0.71 14.81
CA ASN A 274 9.81 1.38 16.02
C ASN A 274 8.85 2.54 15.70
N ALA A 275 8.04 2.94 16.68
CA ALA A 275 7.00 3.95 16.49
C ALA A 275 7.56 5.31 16.02
N ASP A 276 8.78 5.65 16.46
CA ASP A 276 9.43 6.93 16.17
C ASP A 276 10.29 6.91 14.88
N ASN A 277 10.36 5.78 14.17
CA ASN A 277 11.25 5.54 13.01
C ASN A 277 12.73 5.89 13.28
N THR A 278 13.18 5.62 14.51
CA THR A 278 14.59 5.74 14.95
C THR A 278 15.32 4.41 14.94
N ASP A 279 14.67 3.33 14.49
CA ASP A 279 15.32 2.03 14.24
C ASP A 279 16.40 2.14 13.16
N ALA A 280 17.36 1.20 13.19
CA ALA A 280 18.54 1.24 12.34
C ALA A 280 18.17 1.33 10.84
N GLU A 281 17.22 0.52 10.39
CA GLU A 281 16.81 0.51 8.99
C GLU A 281 16.09 1.80 8.60
N SER A 282 15.19 2.33 9.44
CA SER A 282 14.53 3.61 9.17
C SER A 282 15.54 4.76 9.07
N VAL A 283 16.58 4.76 9.91
CA VAL A 283 17.65 5.76 9.87
C VAL A 283 18.48 5.64 8.60
N GLU A 284 18.89 4.43 8.19
CA GLU A 284 19.64 4.23 6.94
C GLU A 284 18.83 4.64 5.72
N HIS A 285 17.56 4.24 5.65
CA HIS A 285 16.67 4.59 4.56
C HIS A 285 16.42 6.11 4.48
N LYS A 286 16.31 6.79 5.62
CA LYS A 286 16.17 8.25 5.68
C LYS A 286 17.37 8.98 5.09
N LYS A 287 18.60 8.44 5.23
CA LYS A 287 19.81 9.01 4.59
C LYS A 287 19.73 9.01 3.06
N LYS A 288 18.96 8.09 2.47
CA LYS A 288 18.68 8.02 1.03
C LYS A 288 17.38 8.74 0.62
N GLY A 289 16.74 9.45 1.54
CA GLY A 289 15.50 10.19 1.29
C GLY A 289 14.23 9.33 1.32
N ASN A 290 14.31 8.09 1.80
CA ASN A 290 13.16 7.20 1.90
C ASN A 290 12.46 7.41 3.26
N SER A 291 11.20 7.85 3.24
CA SER A 291 10.39 8.11 4.44
C SER A 291 9.40 6.99 4.76
N LYS A 292 9.05 6.17 3.77
CA LYS A 292 8.24 4.97 3.94
C LYS A 292 9.07 3.77 3.47
N VAL A 293 9.14 2.77 4.34
CA VAL A 293 9.95 1.59 4.10
C VAL A 293 9.18 0.37 4.58
N ASP A 294 8.96 -0.58 3.70
CA ASP A 294 8.32 -1.86 4.01
C ASP A 294 9.38 -2.86 4.51
N ARG A 295 9.01 -3.70 5.48
CA ARG A 295 9.91 -4.69 6.10
C ARG A 295 9.47 -6.09 5.74
N PHE A 296 10.39 -6.90 5.21
CA PHE A 296 10.11 -8.25 4.78
C PHE A 296 11.07 -9.25 5.40
N ILE A 297 10.54 -10.36 5.88
CA ILE A 297 11.32 -11.57 6.17
C ILE A 297 10.92 -12.65 5.18
N VAL A 298 11.90 -13.30 4.56
CA VAL A 298 11.67 -14.50 3.74
C VAL A 298 12.20 -15.70 4.50
N LEU A 299 11.33 -16.47 5.15
CA LEU A 299 11.67 -17.68 5.88
C LEU A 299 11.53 -18.91 4.99
N MET A 300 12.58 -19.70 4.87
CA MET A 300 12.57 -20.93 4.06
C MET A 300 13.07 -22.12 4.89
N THR A 301 12.47 -23.29 4.68
CA THR A 301 12.95 -24.59 5.17
C THR A 301 12.52 -25.73 4.25
N ASP A 302 13.31 -26.79 4.19
CA ASP A 302 12.96 -28.07 3.56
C ASP A 302 12.53 -29.14 4.57
N GLY A 303 12.44 -28.77 5.84
CA GLY A 303 12.36 -29.69 6.95
C GLY A 303 11.35 -29.27 7.98
N GLN A 304 11.42 -29.96 9.12
CA GLN A 304 10.64 -29.68 10.30
C GLN A 304 11.60 -29.33 11.44
N MET A 305 11.12 -28.60 12.45
CA MET A 305 11.98 -28.21 13.56
C MET A 305 12.35 -29.44 14.39
N THR A 306 13.62 -29.86 14.37
CA THR A 306 14.10 -31.07 15.06
C THR A 306 15.20 -30.79 16.09
N GLY A 307 15.79 -29.58 16.08
CA GLY A 307 16.98 -29.27 16.85
C GLY A 307 18.17 -30.14 16.40
N ASN A 308 18.87 -30.75 17.37
CA ASN A 308 19.96 -31.70 17.10
C ASN A 308 19.50 -33.17 17.03
N SER A 309 18.21 -33.41 16.79
CA SER A 309 17.65 -34.76 16.62
C SER A 309 17.10 -34.96 15.21
N ASP A 310 16.72 -36.19 14.87
CA ASP A 310 16.03 -36.51 13.62
C ASP A 310 14.51 -36.47 13.75
N THR A 311 14.01 -36.14 14.95
CA THR A 311 12.58 -36.15 15.28
C THR A 311 12.03 -34.74 15.43
N TRP A 312 10.81 -34.52 14.93
CA TRP A 312 10.11 -33.25 15.13
C TRP A 312 9.98 -32.92 16.62
N ASN A 313 10.30 -31.68 16.97
CA ASN A 313 10.24 -31.15 18.32
C ASN A 313 9.15 -30.07 18.40
N ARG A 314 8.09 -30.37 19.17
CA ARG A 314 6.95 -29.48 19.35
C ARG A 314 7.30 -28.14 19.96
N ASP A 315 8.20 -28.11 20.94
CA ASP A 315 8.52 -26.87 21.67
C ASP A 315 9.33 -25.91 20.80
N LYS A 316 10.20 -26.45 19.93
CA LYS A 316 10.92 -25.66 18.92
C LYS A 316 9.99 -25.15 17.85
N ASP A 317 9.09 -26.01 17.34
CA ASP A 317 8.05 -25.61 16.38
C ASP A 317 7.21 -24.45 16.94
N GLN A 318 6.76 -24.56 18.18
CA GLN A 318 6.01 -23.50 18.85
C GLN A 318 6.86 -22.24 19.05
N SER A 319 8.13 -22.38 19.43
CA SER A 319 9.03 -21.22 19.60
C SER A 319 9.20 -20.44 18.31
N VAL A 320 9.31 -21.11 17.16
CA VAL A 320 9.36 -20.45 15.84
C VAL A 320 8.04 -19.73 15.53
N ARG A 321 6.89 -20.35 15.81
CA ARG A 321 5.56 -19.72 15.64
C ARG A 321 5.45 -18.43 16.45
N ASP A 322 5.91 -18.46 17.71
CA ASP A 322 5.90 -17.30 18.59
C ASP A 322 6.79 -16.17 18.02
N LYS A 323 7.92 -16.51 17.39
CA LYS A 323 8.77 -15.51 16.70
C LYS A 323 8.13 -14.95 15.44
N CYS A 324 7.44 -15.78 14.67
CA CYS A 324 6.67 -15.31 13.52
C CYS A 324 5.56 -14.33 13.94
N ASP A 325 4.87 -14.59 15.06
CA ASP A 325 3.85 -13.69 15.59
C ASP A 325 4.43 -12.37 16.10
N ALA A 326 5.60 -12.41 16.75
CA ALA A 326 6.33 -11.21 17.14
C ALA A 326 6.70 -10.34 15.92
N ALA A 327 7.31 -10.93 14.90
CA ALA A 327 7.70 -10.21 13.68
C ALA A 327 6.48 -9.57 12.97
N LYS A 328 5.37 -10.30 12.85
CA LYS A 328 4.11 -9.76 12.29
C LYS A 328 3.60 -8.57 13.11
N LYS A 329 3.68 -8.64 14.44
CA LYS A 329 3.26 -7.56 15.35
C LYS A 329 4.14 -6.31 15.20
N ASP A 330 5.43 -6.50 14.91
CA ASP A 330 6.39 -5.42 14.67
C ASP A 330 6.29 -4.82 13.25
N GLY A 331 5.25 -5.22 12.50
CA GLY A 331 4.92 -4.66 11.19
C GLY A 331 5.73 -5.25 10.04
N ILE A 332 6.35 -6.42 10.25
CA ILE A 332 7.10 -7.14 9.23
C ILE A 332 6.16 -8.07 8.47
N THR A 333 6.27 -8.06 7.14
CA THR A 333 5.57 -9.02 6.28
C THR A 333 6.43 -10.28 6.12
N LEU A 334 5.90 -11.43 6.53
CA LEU A 334 6.58 -12.71 6.39
C LEU A 334 6.16 -13.41 5.09
N PHE A 335 7.13 -13.59 4.20
CA PHE A 335 7.07 -14.59 3.13
C PHE A 335 7.65 -15.89 3.64
N THR A 336 7.02 -17.01 3.31
CA THR A 336 7.48 -18.33 3.71
C THR A 336 7.54 -19.28 2.54
N VAL A 337 8.58 -20.10 2.47
CA VAL A 337 8.80 -21.04 1.36
C VAL A 337 9.09 -22.43 1.91
N ALA A 338 8.17 -23.36 1.66
CA ALA A 338 8.33 -24.77 1.97
C ALA A 338 8.90 -25.48 0.75
N PHE A 339 10.12 -26.01 0.84
CA PHE A 339 10.77 -26.66 -0.30
C PHE A 339 10.92 -28.16 -0.06
N MET A 340 10.13 -29.00 -0.74
CA MET A 340 10.12 -30.45 -0.53
C MET A 340 9.99 -30.85 0.96
N ALA A 341 9.25 -30.05 1.72
CA ALA A 341 9.18 -30.14 3.17
C ALA A 341 8.13 -31.15 3.66
N PRO A 342 8.28 -31.78 4.83
CA PRO A 342 7.24 -32.62 5.43
C PRO A 342 6.05 -31.79 5.94
N ASP A 343 4.91 -32.45 6.20
CA ASP A 343 3.65 -31.80 6.64
C ASP A 343 3.81 -30.87 7.85
N LYS A 344 4.69 -31.22 8.80
CA LYS A 344 4.97 -30.37 9.97
C LYS A 344 5.68 -29.07 9.58
N GLY A 345 6.68 -29.15 8.69
CA GLY A 345 7.34 -28.00 8.10
C GLY A 345 6.38 -27.11 7.31
N LYS A 346 5.56 -27.73 6.44
CA LYS A 346 4.51 -27.02 5.69
C LYS A 346 3.55 -26.29 6.64
N SER A 347 3.04 -26.96 7.67
CA SER A 347 2.14 -26.38 8.67
C SER A 347 2.75 -25.23 9.47
N LEU A 348 4.05 -25.29 9.78
CA LEU A 348 4.77 -24.19 10.43
C LEU A 348 4.86 -22.97 9.51
N LEU A 349 5.29 -23.18 8.27
CA LEU A 349 5.48 -22.10 7.31
C LEU A 349 4.14 -21.44 6.92
N GLN A 350 3.08 -22.22 6.71
CA GLN A 350 1.73 -21.70 6.47
C GLN A 350 1.23 -20.79 7.59
N TYR A 351 1.55 -21.11 8.84
CA TYR A 351 1.20 -20.28 10.00
C TYR A 351 2.03 -19.00 10.08
N CYS A 352 3.32 -19.11 9.78
CA CYS A 352 4.24 -17.98 9.82
C CYS A 352 3.97 -16.95 8.71
N ALA A 353 3.49 -17.40 7.55
CA ALA A 353 3.16 -16.53 6.42
C ALA A 353 2.20 -15.40 6.82
N SER A 354 2.52 -14.16 6.42
CA SER A 354 1.56 -13.07 6.53
C SER A 354 0.37 -13.29 5.58
N PRO A 355 -0.83 -12.76 5.88
CA PRO A 355 -1.99 -12.85 4.99
C PRO A 355 -1.72 -12.25 3.60
N GLY A 356 -2.42 -12.71 2.57
CA GLY A 356 -2.32 -12.17 1.21
C GLY A 356 -1.52 -13.00 0.22
N GLY A 357 -1.34 -14.30 0.47
CA GLY A 357 -0.65 -15.21 -0.46
C GLY A 357 0.86 -15.29 -0.24
N ASN A 358 1.34 -15.02 0.98
CA ASN A 358 2.79 -15.03 1.28
C ASN A 358 3.33 -16.42 1.68
N TYR A 359 2.57 -17.48 1.42
CA TYR A 359 2.99 -18.87 1.61
C TYR A 359 3.26 -19.50 0.24
N TYR A 360 4.43 -20.09 0.09
CA TYR A 360 4.88 -20.76 -1.12
C TYR A 360 5.27 -22.19 -0.82
N GLU A 361 4.94 -23.08 -1.73
CA GLU A 361 5.28 -24.49 -1.68
C GLU A 361 5.91 -24.89 -3.02
N ALA A 362 7.11 -25.45 -2.94
CA ALA A 362 7.90 -25.85 -4.09
C ALA A 362 8.34 -27.32 -3.92
N GLU A 363 7.97 -28.15 -4.89
CA GLU A 363 8.39 -29.56 -4.95
C GLU A 363 9.44 -29.80 -6.06
N THR A 364 9.82 -28.75 -6.79
CA THR A 364 10.87 -28.77 -7.82
C THR A 364 11.74 -27.52 -7.71
N MET A 365 12.96 -27.59 -8.25
CA MET A 365 13.87 -26.46 -8.28
C MET A 365 13.30 -25.28 -9.11
N GLU A 366 12.66 -25.56 -10.24
CA GLU A 366 12.09 -24.53 -11.12
C GLU A 366 11.00 -23.74 -10.38
N LYS A 367 10.10 -24.45 -9.69
CA LYS A 367 9.06 -23.82 -8.88
C LYS A 367 9.65 -23.00 -7.73
N LEU A 368 10.75 -23.46 -7.12
CA LEU A 368 11.44 -22.70 -6.07
C LEU A 368 12.01 -21.38 -6.62
N VAL A 369 12.60 -21.41 -7.81
CA VAL A 369 13.10 -20.20 -8.48
C VAL A 369 11.95 -19.24 -8.80
N ASP A 370 10.85 -19.75 -9.36
CA ASP A 370 9.66 -18.96 -9.69
C ASP A 370 9.05 -18.31 -8.44
N ASP A 371 9.01 -19.03 -7.31
CA ASP A 371 8.48 -18.52 -6.04
C ASP A 371 9.33 -17.37 -5.50
N PHE A 372 10.65 -17.51 -5.54
CA PHE A 372 11.58 -16.45 -5.11
C PHE A 372 11.49 -15.21 -6.00
N GLU A 373 11.31 -15.39 -7.31
CA GLU A 373 11.05 -14.29 -8.24
C GLU A 373 9.71 -13.60 -7.93
N SER A 374 8.64 -14.37 -7.70
CA SER A 374 7.32 -13.85 -7.32
C SER A 374 7.35 -13.05 -6.02
N ILE A 375 8.13 -13.50 -5.02
CA ILE A 375 8.34 -12.76 -3.77
C ILE A 375 9.00 -11.41 -4.06
N ALA A 376 10.07 -11.38 -4.86
CA ALA A 376 10.76 -10.14 -5.23
C ALA A 376 9.81 -9.18 -5.97
N GLN A 377 9.03 -9.67 -6.93
CA GLN A 377 8.04 -8.88 -7.66
C GLN A 377 6.93 -8.35 -6.75
N THR A 378 6.50 -9.12 -5.76
CA THR A 378 5.47 -8.69 -4.80
C THR A 378 6.00 -7.61 -3.87
N ALA A 379 7.20 -7.80 -3.32
CA ALA A 379 7.86 -6.84 -2.46
C ALA A 379 8.14 -5.50 -3.18
N THR A 380 8.52 -5.56 -4.47
CA THR A 380 8.77 -4.38 -5.31
C THR A 380 7.49 -3.75 -5.88
N LYS A 381 6.38 -4.49 -5.99
CA LYS A 381 5.06 -3.89 -6.28
C LYS A 381 4.55 -3.04 -5.12
N ALA A 382 4.72 -3.50 -3.88
CA ALA A 382 4.47 -2.67 -2.70
C ALA A 382 5.30 -1.38 -2.73
N ALA A 383 6.52 -1.44 -3.28
CA ALA A 383 7.40 -0.30 -3.51
C ALA A 383 6.84 0.75 -4.51
N THR A 384 6.09 0.31 -5.53
CA THR A 384 5.72 1.10 -6.72
C THR A 384 4.26 1.57 -6.75
N LEU A 385 3.37 0.97 -5.95
CA LEU A 385 1.92 1.22 -5.93
C LEU A 385 1.44 2.62 -5.49
N LEU A 386 2.34 3.57 -5.22
CA LEU A 386 1.97 4.95 -4.88
C LEU A 386 2.23 5.94 -6.03
N THR A 387 2.53 5.43 -7.22
CA THR A 387 2.88 6.25 -8.40
C THR A 387 1.77 6.44 -9.42
N ASN A 388 0.55 5.95 -9.17
CA ASN A 388 -0.59 6.12 -10.08
C ASN A 388 -1.68 7.01 -9.51
#